data_AF-A0A8S9GTG6-F1
#
_entry.id   AF-A0A8S9GTG6-F1
#
_cell.length_a   1.000
_cell.length_b   1.000
_cell.length_c   1.000
_cell.angle_alpha   90.00
_cell.angle_beta   90.00
_cell.angle_gamma   90.00
#
_symmetry.space_group_name_H-M   'P 1'
#
loop_
_entity.id
_entity.type
_entity.pdbx_description
1 polymer ?
#
loop_
_entity_poly.entity_id
_entity_poly.type
_entity_poly.pdbx_seq_one_letter_code
_entity_poly.pdbx_strand_id
1 'polypeptide(L)'
;MEKDGRCSEKNLYEVLGVGETATQQEIKKAYHKLALRLHPDKNKDDEEAKEKFQQLQKVICLTDLEADYLNPFETSTRINRLILPEFILQGSLCVLFLITWHWVFFLVALPVTCYHAMLYKERRHLIDVTEVFRGISFEKKLRFTKLGFYIFLFIMVVFRLTLSAVYSFTEDDDLLHLF
;
A
#
# COMPACT_ATOMS: atom_id res chain seq x y z
N MET A 1 20.06 26.80 -10.56
CA MET A 1 19.27 27.45 -9.49
C MET A 1 18.04 26.60 -9.27
N GLU A 2 18.03 25.72 -8.28
CA GLU A 2 16.90 24.82 -8.01
C GLU A 2 16.85 24.51 -6.51
N LYS A 3 16.46 25.52 -5.73
CA LYS A 3 16.22 25.42 -4.29
C LYS A 3 15.13 26.42 -3.92
N ASP A 4 13.90 26.18 -4.36
CA ASP A 4 12.76 26.77 -3.65
C ASP A 4 11.48 25.98 -3.88
N GLY A 5 11.14 25.13 -2.91
CA GLY A 5 9.97 24.25 -2.98
C GLY A 5 9.94 23.22 -1.86
N ARG A 6 11.11 22.78 -1.37
CA ARG A 6 11.23 21.84 -0.22
C ARG A 6 11.47 22.52 1.13
N CYS A 7 11.49 23.86 1.18
CA CYS A 7 11.84 24.62 2.38
C CYS A 7 10.68 24.78 3.38
N SER A 8 9.45 24.36 3.01
CA SER A 8 8.31 24.44 3.92
C SER A 8 7.93 23.08 4.54
N GLU A 9 8.01 21.98 3.79
CA GLU A 9 7.56 20.66 4.25
C GLU A 9 8.41 20.10 5.41
N LYS A 10 9.75 20.15 5.31
CA LYS A 10 10.63 19.61 6.36
C LYS A 10 10.49 20.36 7.68
N ASN A 11 10.43 21.69 7.60
CA ASN A 11 10.15 22.54 8.75
C ASN A 11 8.74 22.29 9.31
N LEU A 12 7.78 21.89 8.48
CA LEU A 12 6.41 21.58 8.89
C LEU A 12 6.32 20.36 9.81
N TYR A 13 6.96 19.26 9.40
CA TYR A 13 7.00 18.03 10.19
C TYR A 13 7.78 18.23 11.49
N GLU A 14 8.85 19.02 11.43
CA GLU A 14 9.65 19.40 12.60
C GLU A 14 8.87 20.29 13.59
N VAL A 15 8.07 21.24 13.11
CA VAL A 15 7.18 22.09 13.94
C VAL A 15 6.09 21.27 14.63
N LEU A 16 5.53 20.26 13.96
CA LEU A 16 4.58 19.33 14.60
C LEU A 16 5.28 18.26 15.47
N GLY A 17 6.59 18.10 15.35
CA GLY A 17 7.35 17.05 16.03
C GLY A 17 6.95 15.64 15.59
N VAL A 18 6.53 15.48 14.33
CA VAL A 18 6.16 14.19 13.75
C VAL A 18 7.17 13.79 12.66
N GLY A 19 7.33 12.49 12.42
CA GLY A 19 8.18 12.02 11.32
C GLY A 19 7.58 12.38 9.96
N GLU A 20 8.42 12.51 8.92
CA GLU A 20 7.98 12.75 7.53
C GLU A 20 7.07 11.63 6.99
N THR A 21 7.02 10.48 7.67
CA THR A 21 6.16 9.32 7.35
C THR A 21 4.92 9.23 8.24
N ALA A 22 4.65 10.23 9.08
CA ALA A 22 3.53 10.22 10.01
C ALA A 22 2.19 10.19 9.27
N THR A 23 1.27 9.39 9.78
CA THR A 23 -0.08 9.28 9.22
C THR A 23 -0.90 10.54 9.50
N GLN A 24 -1.89 10.84 8.65
CA GLN A 24 -2.79 11.98 8.84
C GLN A 24 -3.47 12.01 10.24
N GLN A 25 -3.72 10.83 10.82
CA GLN A 25 -4.26 10.71 12.17
C GLN A 25 -3.26 11.13 13.26
N GLU A 26 -1.97 10.84 13.08
CA GLU A 26 -0.90 11.25 13.99
C GLU A 26 -0.64 12.75 13.90
N ILE A 27 -0.65 13.31 12.68
CA ILE A 27 -0.56 14.75 12.42
C ILE A 27 -1.69 15.50 13.15
N LYS A 28 -2.94 15.04 13.02
CA LYS A 28 -4.11 15.65 13.68
C LYS A 28 -4.03 15.56 15.21
N LYS A 29 -3.52 14.46 15.76
CA LYS A 29 -3.29 14.30 17.21
C LYS A 29 -2.17 15.21 17.74
N ALA A 30 -1.05 15.29 17.02
CA ALA A 30 0.08 16.16 17.37
C ALA A 30 -0.33 17.64 17.32
N TYR A 31 -1.06 18.03 16.27
CA TYR A 31 -1.67 19.36 16.15
C TYR A 31 -2.51 19.70 17.38
N HIS A 32 -3.45 18.84 17.77
CA HIS A 32 -4.34 19.11 18.90
C HIS A 32 -3.56 19.28 20.22
N LYS A 33 -2.48 18.51 20.41
CA LYS A 33 -1.62 18.61 21.59
C LYS A 33 -0.82 19.92 21.62
N LEU A 34 -0.30 20.35 20.47
CA LEU A 34 0.48 21.59 20.33
C LEU A 34 -0.40 22.84 20.37
N ALA A 35 -1.57 22.81 19.73
CA ALA A 35 -2.55 23.90 19.76
C ALA A 35 -3.03 24.23 21.18
N LEU A 36 -3.17 23.22 22.05
CA LEU A 36 -3.50 23.44 23.47
C LEU A 36 -2.37 24.06 24.29
N ARG A 37 -1.11 23.82 23.91
CA ARG A 37 0.09 24.36 24.58
C ARG A 37 0.40 25.78 24.13
N LEU A 38 0.24 26.05 22.83
CA LEU A 38 0.52 27.33 22.18
C LEU A 38 -0.73 28.21 22.09
N HIS A 39 -1.76 27.92 22.89
CA HIS A 39 -3.03 28.63 22.80
C HIS A 39 -2.82 30.13 23.13
N PRO A 40 -3.33 31.06 22.30
CA PRO A 40 -3.07 32.49 22.45
C PRO A 40 -3.61 33.07 23.77
N ASP A 41 -4.58 32.41 24.41
CA ASP A 41 -5.08 32.84 25.72
C ASP A 41 -4.11 32.57 26.88
N LYS A 42 -3.25 31.55 26.76
CA LYS A 42 -2.26 31.20 27.79
C LYS A 42 -0.91 31.90 27.57
N ASN A 43 -0.60 32.22 26.32
CA ASN A 43 0.67 32.82 25.90
C ASN A 43 0.44 34.16 25.19
N LYS A 44 -0.18 35.13 25.89
CA LYS A 44 -0.54 36.43 25.32
C LYS A 44 0.66 37.32 24.99
N ASP A 45 1.79 37.11 25.68
CA ASP A 45 2.98 37.96 25.59
C ASP A 45 4.12 37.32 24.77
N ASP A 46 3.91 36.12 24.22
CA ASP A 46 4.94 35.33 23.53
C ASP A 46 4.69 35.31 22.02
N GLU A 47 5.41 36.17 21.30
CA GLU A 47 5.32 36.27 19.83
C GLU A 47 5.82 34.99 19.14
N GLU A 48 6.76 34.25 19.74
CA GLU A 48 7.26 32.99 19.18
C GLU A 48 6.18 31.89 19.22
N ALA A 49 5.39 31.85 20.30
CA ALA A 49 4.27 30.92 20.42
C ALA A 49 3.17 31.21 19.38
N LYS A 50 2.94 32.49 19.09
CA LYS A 50 1.96 32.98 18.11
C LYS A 50 2.38 32.64 16.67
N GLU A 51 3.65 32.82 16.31
CA GLU A 51 4.17 32.40 15.00
C GLU A 51 4.04 30.88 14.79
N LYS A 52 4.45 30.08 15.79
CA LYS A 52 4.32 28.62 15.74
C LYS A 52 2.86 28.18 15.63
N PHE A 53 1.94 28.84 16.32
CA PHE A 53 0.51 28.56 16.24
C PHE A 53 -0.06 28.84 14.84
N GLN A 54 0.30 29.97 14.23
CA GLN A 54 -0.12 30.30 12.86
C GLN A 54 0.41 29.31 11.83
N GLN A 55 1.67 28.88 11.97
CA GLN A 55 2.24 27.83 11.13
C GLN A 55 1.45 26.53 11.29
N LEU A 56 1.20 26.09 12.52
CA LEU A 56 0.40 24.90 12.85
C LEU A 56 -0.97 24.91 12.16
N GLN A 57 -1.64 26.07 12.17
CA GLN A 57 -2.96 26.24 11.58
C GLN A 57 -2.95 26.19 10.04
N LYS A 58 -1.89 26.68 9.41
CA LYS A 58 -1.69 26.50 7.96
C LYS A 58 -1.48 25.02 7.60
N VAL A 59 -0.72 24.28 8.42
CA VAL A 59 -0.51 22.84 8.19
C VAL A 59 -1.82 22.08 8.21
N ILE A 60 -2.59 22.22 9.29
CA ILE A 60 -3.82 21.45 9.44
C ILE A 60 -4.82 21.80 8.34
N CYS A 61 -4.87 23.06 7.91
CA CYS A 61 -5.73 23.48 6.81
C CYS A 61 -5.32 22.84 5.48
N LEU A 62 -4.02 22.84 5.15
CA LEU A 62 -3.52 22.16 3.96
C LEU A 62 -3.79 20.65 4.00
N THR A 63 -3.58 20.03 5.15
CA THR A 63 -3.86 18.61 5.38
C THR A 63 -5.34 18.28 5.24
N ASP A 64 -6.23 19.11 5.77
CA ASP A 64 -7.69 18.91 5.66
C ASP A 64 -8.14 19.09 4.21
N LEU A 65 -7.62 20.10 3.51
CA LEU A 65 -7.86 20.32 2.08
C LEU A 65 -7.36 19.17 1.20
N GLU A 66 -6.20 18.60 1.52
CA GLU A 66 -5.66 17.42 0.83
C GLU A 66 -6.53 16.18 1.09
N ALA A 67 -7.02 16.01 2.32
CA ALA A 67 -7.92 14.93 2.68
C ALA A 67 -9.29 15.04 1.98
N ASP A 68 -9.82 16.26 1.87
CA ASP A 68 -11.09 16.55 1.18
C ASP A 68 -10.98 16.34 -0.34
N TYR A 69 -9.79 16.50 -0.93
CA TYR A 69 -9.55 16.24 -2.35
C TYR A 69 -9.60 14.75 -2.70
N LEU A 70 -9.33 13.86 -1.75
CA LEU A 70 -9.41 12.40 -1.93
C LEU A 70 -10.87 11.93 -1.81
N ASN A 71 -11.62 12.05 -2.91
CA ASN A 71 -12.97 11.54 -2.97
C ASN A 71 -12.99 10.00 -2.81
N PRO A 72 -13.70 9.44 -1.81
CA PRO A 72 -13.82 7.98 -1.64
C PRO A 72 -14.41 7.27 -2.86
N PHE A 73 -15.30 7.95 -3.59
CA PHE A 73 -15.91 7.44 -4.82
C PHE A 73 -14.89 7.30 -5.94
N GLU A 74 -14.04 8.31 -6.16
CA GLU A 74 -12.98 8.23 -7.17
C GLU A 74 -11.99 7.12 -6.81
N THR A 75 -11.62 7.02 -5.53
CA THR A 75 -10.71 5.98 -5.04
C THR A 75 -11.29 4.58 -5.28
N SER A 76 -12.55 4.35 -4.93
CA SER A 76 -13.23 3.07 -5.17
C SER A 76 -13.31 2.73 -6.67
N THR A 77 -13.57 3.71 -7.53
CA THR A 77 -13.66 3.53 -8.98
C THR A 77 -12.31 3.11 -9.57
N ARG A 78 -11.21 3.75 -9.12
CA ARG A 78 -9.85 3.39 -9.55
C ARG A 78 -9.49 1.98 -9.11
N ILE A 79 -9.84 1.59 -7.89
CA ILE A 79 -9.59 0.24 -7.39
C ILE A 79 -10.42 -0.81 -8.16
N ASN A 80 -11.69 -0.52 -8.43
CA ASN A 80 -12.57 -1.41 -9.22
C ASN A 80 -12.03 -1.64 -10.63
N ARG A 81 -11.42 -0.62 -11.24
CA ARG A 81 -10.77 -0.74 -12.55
C ARG A 81 -9.53 -1.66 -12.52
N LEU A 82 -8.86 -1.79 -11.38
CA LEU A 82 -7.67 -2.63 -11.20
C LEU A 82 -7.98 -4.07 -10.77
N ILE A 83 -9.16 -4.30 -10.18
CA ILE A 83 -9.58 -5.64 -9.74
C ILE A 83 -9.74 -6.62 -10.90
N LEU A 84 -10.33 -6.17 -12.02
CA LEU A 84 -10.53 -7.02 -13.18
C LEU A 84 -9.20 -7.49 -13.81
N PRO A 85 -8.22 -6.60 -14.11
CA PRO A 85 -6.93 -7.06 -14.62
C PRO A 85 -6.17 -7.91 -13.61
N GLU A 86 -6.28 -7.68 -12.29
CA GLU A 86 -5.72 -8.58 -11.27
C GLU A 86 -6.27 -10.01 -11.41
N PHE A 87 -7.58 -10.17 -11.55
CA PHE A 87 -8.20 -11.50 -11.68
C PHE A 87 -7.80 -12.20 -12.97
N ILE A 88 -7.70 -11.45 -14.07
CA ILE A 88 -7.25 -11.97 -15.36
C ILE A 88 -5.78 -12.42 -15.25
N LEU A 89 -4.91 -11.59 -14.67
CA LEU A 89 -3.51 -11.92 -14.47
C LEU A 89 -3.35 -13.15 -13.57
N GLN A 90 -4.07 -13.22 -12.45
CA GLN A 90 -4.06 -14.38 -11.57
C GLN A 90 -4.53 -15.66 -12.27
N GLY A 91 -5.57 -15.56 -13.09
CA GLY A 91 -6.06 -16.67 -13.91
C GLY A 91 -5.01 -17.12 -14.93
N SER A 92 -4.39 -16.19 -15.65
CA SER A 92 -3.31 -16.50 -16.60
C SER A 92 -2.11 -17.17 -15.94
N LEU A 93 -1.75 -16.74 -14.73
CA LEU A 93 -0.65 -17.32 -13.96
C LEU A 93 -0.95 -18.76 -13.55
N CYS A 94 -2.19 -19.05 -13.15
CA CYS A 94 -2.62 -20.42 -12.84
C CYS A 94 -2.57 -21.33 -14.08
N VAL A 95 -2.98 -20.83 -15.25
CA VAL A 95 -2.87 -21.58 -16.51
C VAL A 95 -1.41 -21.84 -16.86
N LEU A 96 -0.52 -20.86 -16.66
CA LEU A 96 0.91 -21.01 -16.91
C LEU A 96 1.55 -22.07 -16.00
N PHE A 97 1.17 -22.13 -14.72
CA PHE A 97 1.64 -23.21 -13.81
C PHE A 97 1.15 -24.60 -14.24
N LEU A 98 -0.04 -24.68 -14.83
CA LEU A 98 -0.58 -25.94 -15.35
C LEU A 98 0.18 -26.41 -16.59
N ILE A 99 0.56 -25.49 -17.49
CA ILE A 99 1.36 -25.80 -18.68
C ILE A 99 2.79 -26.21 -18.31
N THR A 100 3.38 -25.57 -17.30
CA THR A 100 4.76 -25.84 -16.86
C THR A 100 4.88 -27.04 -15.91
N TRP A 101 3.81 -27.83 -15.72
CA TRP A 101 3.77 -29.04 -14.88
C TRP A 101 4.14 -28.80 -13.40
N HIS A 102 3.87 -27.61 -12.89
CA HIS A 102 4.17 -27.22 -11.52
C HIS A 102 2.97 -27.44 -10.57
N TRP A 103 2.65 -28.71 -10.30
CA TRP A 103 1.48 -29.11 -9.51
C TRP A 103 1.43 -28.52 -8.10
N VAL A 104 2.56 -28.37 -7.43
CA VAL A 104 2.63 -27.80 -6.07
C VAL A 104 2.19 -26.33 -6.06
N PHE A 105 2.67 -25.53 -7.02
CA PHE A 105 2.30 -24.12 -7.13
C PHE A 105 0.86 -23.93 -7.57
N PHE A 106 0.40 -24.77 -8.48
CA PHE A 106 -1.00 -24.82 -8.88
C PHE A 106 -1.91 -25.11 -7.68
N LEU A 107 -1.58 -26.13 -6.88
CA LEU A 107 -2.39 -26.53 -5.71
C LEU A 107 -2.46 -25.43 -4.64
N VAL A 108 -1.39 -24.67 -4.46
CA VAL A 108 -1.35 -23.50 -3.54
C VAL A 108 -2.13 -22.31 -4.09
N ALA A 109 -2.10 -22.07 -5.40
CA ALA A 109 -2.80 -20.95 -6.05
C ALA A 109 -4.30 -21.24 -6.31
N LEU A 110 -4.71 -22.51 -6.32
CA LEU A 110 -6.06 -22.94 -6.67
C LEU A 110 -7.13 -22.44 -5.69
N PRO A 111 -7.01 -22.57 -4.36
CA PRO A 111 -8.02 -22.05 -3.42
C PRO A 111 -8.26 -20.55 -3.58
N VAL A 112 -7.20 -19.77 -3.79
CA VAL A 112 -7.28 -18.32 -4.00
C VAL A 112 -7.99 -17.99 -5.31
N THR A 113 -7.70 -18.73 -6.37
CA THR A 113 -8.30 -18.51 -7.69
C THR A 113 -9.76 -18.96 -7.72
N CYS A 114 -10.09 -20.06 -7.05
CA CYS A 114 -11.47 -20.51 -6.85
C CYS A 114 -12.28 -19.49 -6.03
N TYR A 115 -11.70 -18.91 -4.97
CA TYR A 115 -12.35 -17.85 -4.20
C TYR A 115 -12.69 -16.64 -5.08
N HIS A 116 -11.75 -16.18 -5.90
CA HIS A 116 -11.99 -15.06 -6.84
C HIS A 116 -13.02 -15.41 -7.92
N ALA A 117 -13.01 -16.65 -8.44
CA ALA A 117 -14.01 -17.12 -9.40
C ALA A 117 -15.42 -17.18 -8.79
N MET A 118 -15.52 -17.63 -7.53
CA MET A 118 -16.78 -17.66 -6.79
C MET A 118 -17.29 -16.24 -6.50
N LEU A 119 -16.38 -15.34 -6.12
CA LEU A 119 -16.69 -13.91 -5.91
C LEU A 119 -17.15 -13.21 -7.19
N TYR A 120 -16.56 -13.57 -8.34
CA TYR A 120 -16.98 -13.08 -9.65
C TYR A 120 -18.39 -13.56 -10.00
N LYS A 121 -18.71 -14.85 -9.72
CA LYS A 121 -20.04 -15.43 -9.94
C LYS A 121 -21.11 -14.76 -9.09
N GLU A 122 -20.78 -14.35 -7.87
CA GLU A 122 -21.69 -13.66 -6.96
C GLU A 122 -21.83 -12.15 -7.28
N ARG A 123 -21.17 -11.64 -8.34
CA ARG A 123 -21.13 -10.22 -8.77
C ARG A 123 -20.59 -9.23 -7.73
N ARG A 124 -20.19 -9.68 -6.53
CA ARG A 124 -19.61 -8.87 -5.43
C ARG A 124 -18.14 -8.47 -5.62
N HIS A 125 -17.67 -8.46 -6.87
CA HIS A 125 -16.29 -8.11 -7.19
C HIS A 125 -16.03 -6.60 -7.18
N LEU A 126 -17.09 -5.79 -7.36
CA LEU A 126 -17.02 -4.34 -7.30
C LEU A 126 -17.15 -3.90 -5.85
N ILE A 127 -16.24 -3.02 -5.45
CA ILE A 127 -16.25 -2.39 -4.14
C ILE A 127 -17.28 -1.27 -4.18
N ASP A 128 -18.29 -1.37 -3.31
CA ASP A 128 -19.24 -0.30 -3.09
C ASP A 128 -18.77 0.61 -1.95
N VAL A 129 -18.82 1.92 -2.17
CA VAL A 129 -18.34 2.95 -1.24
C VAL A 129 -19.07 2.82 0.09
N THR A 130 -20.36 2.50 0.08
CA THR A 130 -21.18 2.40 1.29
C THR A 130 -20.82 1.20 2.18
N GLU A 131 -20.29 0.13 1.61
CA GLU A 131 -19.92 -1.08 2.36
C GLU A 131 -18.50 -1.00 2.92
N VAL A 132 -17.57 -0.38 2.18
CA VAL A 132 -16.17 -0.19 2.59
C VAL A 132 -16.05 0.54 3.91
N PHE A 133 -16.84 1.59 4.12
CA PHE A 133 -16.76 2.37 5.35
C PHE A 133 -17.13 1.55 6.60
N ARG A 134 -17.94 0.51 6.46
CA ARG A 134 -18.35 -0.35 7.58
C ARG A 134 -17.24 -1.32 8.02
N GLY A 135 -16.32 -1.68 7.12
CA GLY A 135 -15.33 -2.74 7.32
C GLY A 135 -13.89 -2.40 6.91
N ILE A 136 -13.57 -1.12 6.72
CA ILE A 136 -12.33 -0.66 6.04
C ILE A 136 -11.05 -1.25 6.63
N SER A 137 -10.97 -1.38 7.96
CA SER A 137 -9.82 -1.93 8.68
C SER A 137 -9.59 -3.40 8.35
N PHE A 138 -10.68 -4.16 8.18
CA PHE A 138 -10.65 -5.59 7.89
C PHE A 138 -10.33 -5.84 6.41
N GLU A 139 -10.97 -5.10 5.51
CA GLU A 139 -10.66 -5.16 4.07
C GLU A 139 -9.20 -4.80 3.78
N LYS A 140 -8.69 -3.74 4.42
CA LYS A 140 -7.29 -3.34 4.31
C LYS A 140 -6.38 -4.48 4.74
N LYS A 141 -6.64 -5.09 5.90
CA LYS A 141 -5.84 -6.21 6.42
C LYS A 141 -5.83 -7.41 5.49
N LEU A 142 -6.99 -7.80 4.94
CA LEU A 142 -7.10 -8.88 3.96
C LEU A 142 -6.27 -8.60 2.69
N ARG A 143 -6.33 -7.38 2.16
CA ARG A 143 -5.56 -6.98 0.97
C ARG A 143 -4.05 -6.98 1.23
N PHE A 144 -3.62 -6.51 2.39
CA PHE A 144 -2.22 -6.60 2.81
C PHE A 144 -1.75 -8.06 2.94
N THR A 145 -2.57 -8.93 3.50
CA THR A 145 -2.28 -10.38 3.56
C THR A 145 -2.22 -11.00 2.16
N LYS A 146 -3.15 -10.67 1.27
CA LYS A 146 -3.15 -11.11 -0.14
C LYS A 146 -1.87 -10.66 -0.87
N LEU A 147 -1.47 -9.40 -0.69
CA LEU A 147 -0.23 -8.87 -1.26
C LEU A 147 1.01 -9.62 -0.73
N GLY A 148 1.08 -9.86 0.58
CA GLY A 148 2.17 -10.61 1.20
C GLY A 148 2.27 -12.05 0.68
N PHE A 149 1.12 -12.72 0.50
CA PHE A 149 1.06 -14.05 -0.08
C PHE A 149 1.59 -14.08 -1.53
N TYR A 150 1.25 -13.10 -2.36
CA TYR A 150 1.77 -13.03 -3.73
C TYR A 150 3.26 -12.75 -3.80
N ILE A 151 3.78 -11.88 -2.93
CA ILE A 151 5.23 -11.63 -2.85
C ILE A 151 5.96 -12.91 -2.46
N PHE A 152 5.43 -13.66 -1.49
CA PHE A 152 6.00 -14.95 -1.10
C PHE A 152 5.97 -15.97 -2.25
N LEU A 153 4.83 -16.08 -2.95
CA LEU A 153 4.70 -16.96 -4.12
C LEU A 153 5.68 -16.56 -5.24
N PHE A 154 5.86 -15.26 -5.47
CA PHE A 154 6.83 -14.74 -6.44
C PHE A 154 8.26 -15.15 -6.08
N ILE A 155 8.67 -14.99 -4.82
CA ILE A 155 10.00 -15.42 -4.34
C ILE A 155 10.18 -16.93 -4.53
N MET A 156 9.19 -17.75 -4.19
CA MET A 156 9.27 -19.20 -4.36
C MET A 156 9.40 -19.61 -5.84
N VAL A 157 8.69 -18.94 -6.76
CA VAL A 157 8.78 -19.22 -8.20
C VAL A 157 10.17 -18.84 -8.74
N VAL A 158 10.69 -17.68 -8.35
CA VAL A 158 12.06 -17.25 -8.72
C VAL A 158 13.10 -18.25 -8.21
N PHE A 159 13.01 -18.66 -6.94
CA PHE A 159 13.93 -19.64 -6.37
C PHE A 159 13.91 -20.98 -7.12
N ARG A 160 12.73 -21.45 -7.55
CA ARG A 160 12.62 -22.66 -8.36
C ARG A 160 13.20 -22.49 -9.77
N LEU A 161 12.95 -21.34 -10.41
CA LEU A 161 13.53 -21.04 -11.71
C LEU A 161 15.07 -21.03 -11.64
N THR A 162 15.63 -20.45 -10.59
CA THR A 162 17.09 -20.44 -10.38
C THR A 162 17.63 -21.84 -10.10
N LEU A 163 16.96 -22.65 -9.28
CA LEU A 163 17.39 -24.03 -9.04
C LEU A 163 17.34 -24.88 -10.31
N SER A 164 16.28 -24.73 -11.12
CA SER A 164 16.16 -25.42 -12.40
C SER A 164 17.27 -25.01 -13.38
N ALA A 165 17.60 -23.73 -13.44
CA ALA A 165 18.70 -23.24 -14.26
C ALA A 165 20.04 -23.81 -13.79
N VAL A 166 20.35 -23.72 -12.49
CA VAL A 166 21.59 -24.26 -11.92
C VAL A 166 21.72 -25.76 -12.16
N TYR A 167 20.64 -26.53 -11.97
CA TYR A 167 20.65 -27.97 -12.23
C TYR A 167 20.98 -28.28 -13.70
N SER A 168 20.39 -27.52 -14.64
CA SER A 168 20.68 -27.67 -16.07
C SER A 168 22.16 -27.40 -16.39
N PHE A 169 22.75 -26.37 -15.78
CA PHE A 169 24.18 -26.06 -15.95
C PHE A 169 25.10 -27.14 -15.37
N THR A 170 24.79 -27.66 -14.18
CA THR A 170 25.60 -28.71 -13.54
C THR A 170 25.56 -30.02 -14.33
N GLU A 171 24.41 -30.37 -14.91
CA GLU A 171 24.25 -31.58 -15.72
C GLU A 171 25.05 -31.52 -17.04
N ASP A 172 25.19 -30.32 -17.62
CA ASP A 172 26.05 -30.08 -18.79
C ASP A 172 27.56 -30.15 -18.43
N ASP A 173 27.97 -29.62 -17.28
CA ASP A 173 29.37 -29.70 -16.80
C ASP A 173 29.78 -31.14 -16.44
N ASP A 174 28.92 -31.90 -15.76
CA ASP A 174 29.18 -33.31 -15.42
C ASP A 174 29.28 -34.20 -16.67
N LEU A 175 28.51 -33.91 -17.73
CA LEU A 175 28.63 -34.61 -19.02
C LEU A 175 29.94 -34.31 -19.75
N LEU A 176 30.45 -33.07 -19.67
CA LEU A 176 31.74 -32.69 -20.27
C LEU A 176 32.94 -33.31 -19.55
N HIS A 177 32.81 -33.64 -18.27
CA HIS A 177 33.87 -34.30 -17.48
C HIS A 177 33.93 -35.82 -17.64
N LEU A 178 32.95 -36.44 -18.32
CA LEU A 178 32.85 -37.89 -18.50
C LEU A 178 33.36 -38.40 -19.86
N PHE A 179 33.82 -37.51 -20.75
CA PHE A 179 34.40 -37.82 -22.07
C PHE A 179 35.90 -37.51 -22.15
#